data_AF-A0A849PLE7-F1
#
_entry.id   AF-A0A849PLE7-F1
#
_cell.length_a   1.000
_cell.length_b   1.000
_cell.length_c   1.000
_cell.angle_alpha   90.00
_cell.angle_beta   90.00
_cell.angle_gamma   90.00
#
_symmetry.space_group_name_H-M   'P 1'
#
loop_
_entity.id
_entity.type
_entity.pdbx_description
1 polymer ?
#
loop_
_entity_poly.entity_id
_entity_poly.type
_entity_poly.pdbx_seq_one_letter_code
_entity_poly.pdbx_strand_id
1 'polypeptide(L)' 'MEEIEERALGLIRRSKDGILQNQLRLELGVDGRRCARIVRTLLDAKMAG' A
#
# COMPACT_ATOMS: atom_id res chain seq x y z
N MET A 1 11.77 -3.11 -5.89
CA MET A 1 10.39 -2.77 -5.51
C MET A 1 9.52 -3.18 -6.67
N GLU A 2 8.52 -4.03 -6.44
CA GLU A 2 7.62 -4.45 -7.52
C GLU A 2 6.73 -3.27 -7.96
N GLU A 3 6.26 -3.28 -9.21
CA GLU A 3 5.36 -2.25 -9.75
C GLU A 3 4.14 -2.00 -8.84
N ILE A 4 3.64 -3.06 -8.21
CA ILE A 4 2.47 -2.98 -7.32
C ILE A 4 2.79 -2.29 -5.99
N GLU A 5 4.02 -2.41 -5.50
CA GLU A 5 4.49 -1.74 -4.28
C GLU A 5 4.70 -0.24 -4.55
N GLU A 6 5.24 0.13 -5.71
CA GLU A 6 5.37 1.52 -6.12
C GLU A 6 4.02 2.21 -6.28
N ARG A 7 3.05 1.52 -6.89
CA ARG A 7 1.67 2.00 -7.00
C ARG A 7 1.03 2.19 -5.62
N ALA A 8 1.21 1.22 -4.73
CA ALA A 8 0.71 1.30 -3.36
C ALA A 8 1.33 2.47 -2.59
N LEU A 9 2.65 2.64 -2.69
CA LEU A 9 3.38 3.75 -2.08
C LEU A 9 2.91 5.10 -2.62
N GLY A 10 2.67 5.20 -3.92
CA GLY A 10 2.11 6.40 -4.55
C GLY A 10 0.73 6.76 -4.01
N LEU A 11 -0.14 5.77 -3.79
CA LEU A 11 -1.46 5.99 -3.19
C LEU A 11 -1.36 6.45 -1.73
N ILE A 12 -0.49 5.81 -0.93
CA ILE A 12 -0.23 6.18 0.46
C ILE A 12 0.27 7.62 0.55
N ARG A 13 1.29 7.99 -0.25
CA ARG A 13 1.91 9.33 -0.22
C ARG A 13 0.99 10.45 -0.70
N ARG A 14 0.04 10.15 -1.60
CA ARG A 14 -0.95 11.14 -2.08
C ARG A 14 -2.05 11.40 -1.05
N SER A 15 -2.25 10.50 -0.09
CA SER A 15 -3.30 10.65 0.92
C SER A 15 -2.75 11.39 2.14
N LYS A 16 -3.14 12.67 2.28
CA LYS A 16 -2.66 13.56 3.36
C LYS A 16 -2.96 13.06 4.78
N ASP A 17 -4.10 12.38 4.94
CA ASP A 17 -4.58 11.87 6.24
C ASP A 17 -4.29 10.37 6.41
N GLY A 18 -3.51 9.79 5.50
CA GLY A 18 -3.32 8.35 5.41
C GLY A 18 -4.47 7.64 4.68
N ILE A 19 -4.20 6.41 4.23
CA ILE A 19 -5.17 5.60 3.50
C ILE A 19 -5.48 4.33 4.28
N LEU A 20 -6.78 4.02 4.43
CA LEU A 20 -7.20 2.77 5.05
C LEU A 20 -6.78 1.58 4.19
N GLN A 21 -6.36 0.49 4.83
CA GLN A 21 -5.92 -0.71 4.12
C GLN A 21 -7.02 -1.32 3.23
N ASN A 22 -8.30 -1.21 3.64
CA ASN A 22 -9.41 -1.64 2.80
C ASN A 22 -9.58 -0.74 1.56
N GLN A 23 -9.37 0.56 1.67
CA GLN A 23 -9.39 1.48 0.53
C GLN A 23 -8.23 1.17 -0.40
N LEU A 24 -7.02 1.05 0.14
CA LEU A 24 -5.81 0.71 -0.63
C LEU A 24 -5.98 -0.61 -1.40
N ARG A 25 -6.61 -1.61 -0.78
CA ARG A 25 -6.94 -2.89 -1.41
C ARG A 25 -7.85 -2.71 -2.64
N LEU A 26 -8.89 -1.89 -2.51
CA LEU A 26 -9.84 -1.61 -3.59
C LEU A 26 -9.15 -0.87 -4.75
N GLU A 27 -8.36 0.17 -4.44
CA GLU A 27 -7.61 0.96 -5.43
C GLU A 27 -6.57 0.11 -6.19
N LEU A 28 -5.93 -0.83 -5.50
CA LEU A 28 -4.93 -1.73 -6.11
C LEU A 28 -5.57 -2.92 -6.85
N GLY A 29 -6.87 -3.18 -6.65
CA GLY A 29 -7.55 -4.33 -7.25
C GLY A 29 -7.02 -5.68 -6.77
N VAL A 30 -6.54 -5.78 -5.53
CA VAL A 30 -5.93 -6.99 -4.97
C VAL A 30 -6.79 -7.63 -3.89
N ASP A 31 -6.51 -8.90 -3.57
CA ASP A 31 -7.10 -9.54 -2.40
C ASP A 31 -6.48 -9.04 -1.09
N GLY A 32 -7.15 -9.31 0.04
CA GLY A 32 -6.72 -8.84 1.35
C GLY A 32 -5.34 -9.37 1.78
N ARG A 33 -5.00 -10.63 1.45
CA ARG A 33 -3.69 -11.21 1.81
C ARG A 33 -2.56 -10.56 1.02
N ARG A 34 -2.80 -10.29 -0.26
CA ARG A 34 -1.83 -9.58 -1.10
C ARG A 34 -1.65 -8.13 -0.66
N CYS A 35 -2.74 -7.42 -0.32
CA CYS A 35 -2.66 -6.07 0.23
C CYS A 35 -1.85 -6.04 1.54
N ALA A 36 -2.11 -6.98 2.46
CA ALA A 36 -1.36 -7.08 3.72
C ALA A 36 0.14 -7.32 3.52
N ARG A 37 0.52 -8.16 2.56
CA ARG A 37 1.94 -8.37 2.22
C ARG A 37 2.59 -7.10 1.68
N ILE A 38 1.95 -6.41 0.74
CA ILE A 38 2.47 -5.15 0.17
C ILE A 38 2.69 -4.12 1.26
N VAL A 39 1.69 -3.90 2.12
CA VAL A 39 1.80 -2.94 3.23
C VAL A 39 2.92 -3.35 4.18
N ARG A 40 3.05 -4.64 4.52
CA ARG A 40 4.14 -5.14 5.37
C ARG A 40 5.52 -4.86 4.74
N THR A 41 5.70 -5.16 3.46
CA THR A 41 6.97 -4.89 2.75
C THR A 41 7.31 -3.39 2.80
N LEU A 42 6.32 -2.51 2.58
CA LEU A 42 6.53 -1.07 2.62
C LEU A 42 6.86 -0.53 4.02
N LEU A 43 6.24 -1.09 5.06
CA LEU A 43 6.53 -0.76 6.46
C LEU A 43 7.94 -1.25 6.86
N ASP A 44 8.29 -2.48 6.50
CA ASP A 44 9.60 -3.08 6.79
C ASP A 44 10.73 -2.30 6.08
N ALA A 45 10.45 -1.78 4.88
CA ALA A 45 11.35 -0.89 4.15
C ALA A 45 11.40 0.55 4.69
N LYS A 46 10.64 0.88 5.74
CA LYS A 46 10.47 2.25 6.31
C LYS A 46 9.99 3.28 5.28
N MET A 47 9.20 2.84 4.29
CA MET A 47 8.70 3.68 3.20
C MET A 47 7.26 4.15 3.42
N ALA A 48 6.54 3.51 4.33
CA ALA A 48 5.22 3.91 4.80
C ALA A 48 5.25 4.06 6.33
N GLY A 49 4.47 5.01 6.87
CA GLY A 49 4.36 5.33 8.30
C GLY A 49 3.14 6.19 8.56
#